data_AF-A0A645F996-F1
#
_entry.id   AF-A0A645F996-F1
#
_cell.length_a   1.000
_cell.length_b   1.000
_cell.length_c   1.000
_cell.angle_alpha   90.00
_cell.angle_beta   90.00
_cell.angle_gamma   90.00
#
_symmetry.space_group_name_H-M   'P 1'
#
loop_
_entity.id
_entity.type
_entity.pdbx_description
1 polymer ?
#
loop_
_entity_poly.entity_id
_entity_poly.type
_entity_poly.pdbx_seq_one_letter_code
_entity_poly.pdbx_strand_id
1 'polypeptide(L)'
;MHQSKIAIGSGGLFGKGFLQGTQTKYNFVPEQSTDFIFCTIGEEWGFVGSAILISLYLILIIRIINSAEKQKDAFIRIYGYSLASVIFMHFLINIGMTIGLMPVIGIPLPFVSYGGSSLWSFTVFLFVFIRLDLDRRR
;
A
#
# COMPACT_ATOMS: atom_id res chain seq x y z
N MET A 1 10.58 -3.12 15.96
CA MET A 1 9.29 -3.81 16.24
C MET A 1 8.55 -3.28 17.46
N HIS A 2 9.17 -3.17 18.64
CA HIS A 2 8.47 -2.72 19.86
C HIS A 2 7.88 -1.29 19.69
N GLN A 3 8.62 -0.39 19.05
CA GLN A 3 8.18 0.99 18.79
C GLN A 3 7.02 1.11 17.78
N SER A 4 6.93 0.22 16.77
CA SER A 4 5.86 0.23 15.77
C SER A 4 4.50 -0.13 16.37
N LYS A 5 4.45 -1.13 17.27
CA LYS A 5 3.21 -1.48 18.00
C LYS A 5 2.76 -0.37 18.95
N ILE A 6 3.71 0.33 19.59
CA ILE A 6 3.43 1.45 20.49
C ILE A 6 2.93 2.68 19.70
N ALA A 7 3.49 2.96 18.53
CA ALA A 7 3.05 4.06 17.66
C ALA A 7 1.59 3.93 17.25
N ILE A 8 1.18 2.78 16.69
CA ILE A 8 -0.21 2.50 16.29
C ILE A 8 -1.13 2.47 17.50
N GLY A 9 -0.69 1.82 18.60
CA GLY A 9 -1.45 1.78 19.85
C GLY A 9 -1.69 3.16 20.46
N SER A 10 -0.83 4.14 20.14
CA SER A 10 -0.95 5.51 20.64
C SER A 10 -1.82 6.43 19.79
N GLY A 11 -2.18 6.04 18.56
CA GLY A 11 -2.97 6.85 17.62
C GLY A 11 -4.47 6.91 17.94
N GLY A 12 -5.02 5.97 18.72
CA GLY A 12 -6.46 5.94 19.03
C GLY A 12 -7.36 5.89 17.77
N LEU A 13 -8.63 6.32 17.90
CA LEU A 13 -9.58 6.30 16.78
C LEU A 13 -9.30 7.39 15.73
N PHE A 14 -8.91 8.59 16.15
CA PHE A 14 -8.79 9.79 15.29
C PHE A 14 -7.34 10.24 15.00
N GLY A 15 -6.33 9.55 15.56
CA GLY A 15 -4.93 9.92 15.39
C GLY A 15 -4.46 10.99 16.37
N LYS A 16 -3.14 11.21 16.40
CA LYS A 16 -2.51 12.29 17.17
C LYS A 16 -2.44 13.63 16.43
N GLY A 17 -2.76 13.65 15.12
CA GLY A 17 -2.68 14.84 14.27
C GLY A 17 -1.53 14.79 13.26
N PHE A 18 -1.75 15.34 12.06
CA PHE A 18 -0.80 15.37 10.95
C PHE A 18 0.52 16.06 11.37
N LEU A 19 1.67 15.39 11.15
CA LEU A 19 3.02 15.83 11.59
C LEU A 19 3.23 15.98 13.11
N GLN A 20 2.29 15.54 13.95
CA GLN A 20 2.45 15.54 15.42
C GLN A 20 2.84 14.17 15.98
N GLY A 21 3.18 13.21 15.12
CA GLY A 21 3.64 11.88 15.51
C GLY A 21 4.87 11.95 16.42
N THR A 22 4.70 11.44 17.64
CA THR A 22 5.73 11.42 18.67
C THR A 22 6.94 10.56 18.28
N GLN A 23 6.73 9.52 17.45
CA GLN A 23 7.82 8.69 16.91
C GLN A 23 8.32 9.16 15.53
N THR A 24 7.55 9.99 14.81
CA THR A 24 7.96 10.65 13.55
C THR A 24 9.06 11.69 13.79
N LYS A 25 9.00 12.40 14.94
CA LYS A 25 9.90 13.53 15.24
C LYS A 25 11.27 13.13 15.78
N TYR A 26 11.44 11.91 16.29
CA TYR A 26 12.65 11.48 17.01
C TYR A 26 13.50 10.41 16.29
N ASN A 27 13.27 10.13 14.99
CA ASN A 27 14.12 9.21 14.20
C ASN A 27 14.38 7.84 14.86
N PHE A 28 13.48 7.35 15.72
CA PHE A 28 13.68 6.10 16.46
C PHE A 28 13.51 4.84 15.59
N VAL A 29 13.05 5.00 14.34
CA VAL A 29 12.92 3.93 13.36
C VAL A 29 13.58 4.42 12.05
N PRO A 30 14.68 3.79 11.60
CA PRO A 30 15.23 4.07 10.27
C PRO A 30 14.19 3.71 9.20
N GLU A 31 14.07 4.49 8.11
CA GLU A 31 13.22 4.21 6.93
C GLU A 31 11.68 4.36 7.14
N GLN A 32 11.23 5.36 7.91
CA GLN A 32 9.79 5.61 8.16
C GLN A 32 8.98 6.04 6.93
N SER A 33 9.60 6.74 5.98
CA SER A 33 8.96 7.29 4.77
C SER A 33 8.83 6.27 3.64
N THR A 34 9.60 5.19 3.68
CA THR A 34 9.68 4.14 2.66
C THR A 34 8.99 2.86 3.13
N ASP A 35 9.38 2.34 4.29
CA ASP A 35 9.06 0.97 4.72
C ASP A 35 7.99 0.90 5.82
N PHE A 36 7.74 2.03 6.52
CA PHE A 36 6.77 2.10 7.62
C PHE A 36 5.70 3.18 7.44
N ILE A 37 5.44 3.60 6.19
CA ILE A 37 4.45 4.65 5.94
C ILE A 37 3.06 4.32 6.49
N PHE A 38 2.71 3.03 6.54
CA PHE A 38 1.47 2.57 7.16
C PHE A 38 1.44 2.81 8.68
N CYS A 39 2.56 2.62 9.38
CA CYS A 39 2.68 2.93 10.81
C CYS A 39 2.55 4.43 11.07
N THR A 40 3.17 5.26 10.23
CA THR A 40 3.06 6.73 10.31
C THR A 40 1.62 7.18 10.15
N ILE A 41 0.91 6.64 9.16
CA ILE A 41 -0.52 6.94 8.95
C ILE A 41 -1.37 6.43 10.13
N GLY A 42 -1.07 5.26 10.68
CA GLY A 42 -1.74 4.74 11.87
C GLY A 42 -1.51 5.56 13.14
N GLU A 43 -0.35 6.19 13.33
CA GLU A 43 -0.07 7.07 14.46
C GLU A 43 -0.69 8.45 14.27
N GLU A 44 -0.58 9.03 13.07
CA GLU A 44 -1.02 10.40 12.79
C GLU A 44 -2.52 10.52 12.54
N TRP A 45 -3.11 9.56 11.82
CA TRP A 45 -4.52 9.55 11.40
C TRP A 45 -5.36 8.47 12.11
N GLY A 46 -4.71 7.65 12.96
CA GLY A 46 -5.39 6.65 13.79
C GLY A 46 -6.01 5.50 13.01
N PHE A 47 -7.00 4.86 13.63
CA PHE A 47 -7.77 3.78 13.03
C PHE A 47 -8.53 4.22 11.77
N VAL A 48 -9.07 5.44 11.75
CA VAL A 48 -9.83 5.93 10.59
C VAL A 48 -8.94 6.10 9.36
N GLY A 49 -7.75 6.70 9.51
CA GLY A 49 -6.81 6.85 8.39
C GLY A 49 -6.33 5.52 7.82
N SER A 50 -5.99 4.56 8.70
CA SER A 50 -5.60 3.22 8.29
C SER A 50 -6.76 2.47 7.60
N ALA A 51 -7.99 2.58 8.10
CA ALA A 51 -9.18 1.98 7.48
C ALA A 51 -9.49 2.57 6.09
N ILE A 52 -9.32 3.88 5.90
CA ILE A 52 -9.48 4.55 4.60
C ILE A 52 -8.42 4.02 3.62
N LEU A 53 -7.16 3.95 4.04
CA LEU A 53 -6.08 3.47 3.18
C LEU A 53 -6.29 2.00 2.78
N ILE A 54 -6.66 1.15 3.74
CA ILE A 54 -7.03 -0.26 3.46
C ILE A 54 -8.15 -0.31 2.42
N SER A 55 -9.20 0.49 2.62
CA SER A 55 -10.36 0.52 1.72
C SER A 55 -9.96 0.94 0.30
N LEU A 56 -9.08 1.94 0.15
CA LEU A 56 -8.58 2.39 -1.15
C LEU A 56 -7.80 1.29 -1.90
N TYR A 57 -6.90 0.57 -1.22
CA TYR A 57 -6.17 -0.55 -1.83
C TYR A 57 -7.10 -1.69 -2.23
N LEU A 58 -8.07 -2.04 -1.38
CA LEU A 58 -9.07 -3.07 -1.70
C LEU A 58 -9.90 -2.68 -2.93
N ILE A 59 -10.37 -1.44 -3.00
CA ILE A 59 -11.12 -0.93 -4.16
C ILE A 59 -10.25 -0.99 -5.42
N LEU A 60 -8.98 -0.60 -5.34
CA LEU A 60 -8.04 -0.65 -6.46
C LEU A 60 -7.84 -2.09 -6.96
N ILE A 61 -7.57 -3.04 -6.07
CA ILE A 61 -7.35 -4.44 -6.41
C ILE A 61 -8.61 -5.05 -7.03
N ILE A 62 -9.78 -4.84 -6.43
CA ILE A 62 -11.06 -5.31 -6.96
C ILE A 62 -11.34 -4.71 -8.34
N ARG A 63 -11.02 -3.43 -8.56
CA ARG A 63 -11.17 -2.76 -9.86
C ARG A 63 -10.27 -3.38 -10.94
N ILE A 64 -9.02 -3.72 -10.60
CA ILE A 64 -8.08 -4.37 -11.52
C ILE A 64 -8.58 -5.77 -11.88
N ILE A 65 -8.95 -6.58 -10.90
CA ILE A 65 -9.47 -7.95 -11.11
C ILE A 65 -10.75 -7.91 -11.97
N ASN A 66 -11.71 -7.05 -11.63
CA ASN A 66 -12.95 -6.90 -12.39
C ASN A 66 -12.72 -6.43 -13.83
N SER A 67 -11.64 -5.69 -14.10
CA SER A 67 -11.28 -5.27 -15.46
C SER A 67 -10.58 -6.41 -16.20
N ALA A 68 -9.70 -7.16 -15.52
CA ALA A 68 -9.03 -8.33 -16.06
C ALA A 68 -10.03 -9.43 -16.47
N GLU A 69 -11.04 -9.73 -15.65
CA GLU A 69 -12.10 -10.71 -15.96
C GLU A 69 -12.89 -10.38 -17.22
N LYS A 70 -13.00 -9.10 -17.55
CA LYS A 70 -13.73 -8.62 -18.73
C LYS A 70 -12.91 -8.76 -20.01
N GLN A 71 -11.63 -9.13 -19.92
CA GLN A 71 -10.75 -9.29 -21.07
C GLN A 71 -11.02 -10.61 -21.78
N LYS A 72 -11.07 -10.56 -23.11
CA LYS A 72 -11.24 -11.75 -23.95
C LYS A 72 -9.92 -12.51 -24.14
N ASP A 73 -8.81 -11.78 -24.16
CA ASP A 73 -7.47 -12.35 -24.31
C ASP A 73 -6.95 -12.88 -22.97
N ALA A 74 -6.56 -14.15 -22.96
CA ALA A 74 -5.98 -14.80 -21.79
C ALA A 74 -4.69 -14.11 -21.32
N PHE A 75 -3.89 -13.56 -22.24
CA PHE A 75 -2.66 -12.85 -21.89
C PHE A 75 -2.95 -11.60 -21.05
N ILE A 76 -3.89 -10.77 -21.49
CA ILE A 76 -4.26 -9.52 -20.79
C ILE A 76 -4.89 -9.85 -19.43
N ARG A 77 -5.70 -10.92 -19.37
CA ARG A 77 -6.31 -11.37 -18.12
C ARG A 77 -5.27 -11.84 -17.10
N ILE A 78 -4.31 -12.68 -17.52
CA ILE A 78 -3.20 -13.14 -16.67
C ILE A 78 -2.37 -11.95 -16.19
N TYR A 79 -2.04 -11.02 -17.08
CA TYR A 79 -1.29 -9.81 -16.74
C TYR A 79 -2.01 -9.00 -15.64
N GLY A 80 -3.33 -8.80 -15.79
CA GLY A 80 -4.16 -8.11 -14.80
C GLY A 80 -4.16 -8.81 -13.42
N TYR A 81 -4.23 -10.14 -13.39
CA TYR A 81 -4.12 -10.88 -12.12
C TYR A 81 -2.72 -10.79 -11.50
N SER A 82 -1.66 -10.83 -12.32
CA SER A 82 -0.30 -10.64 -11.84
C SER A 82 -0.13 -9.25 -11.21
N LEU A 83 -0.64 -8.20 -11.86
CA LEU A 83 -0.64 -6.84 -11.32
C LEU A 83 -1.38 -6.76 -9.98
N ALA A 84 -2.61 -7.30 -9.92
CA ALA A 84 -3.39 -7.34 -8.69
C ALA A 84 -2.67 -8.11 -7.57
N SER A 85 -2.05 -9.25 -7.89
CA SER A 85 -1.34 -10.10 -6.93
C SER A 85 -0.10 -9.41 -6.37
N VAL A 86 0.70 -8.73 -7.19
CA VAL A 86 1.89 -8.00 -6.73
C VAL A 86 1.48 -6.88 -5.77
N ILE A 87 0.47 -6.09 -6.12
CA ILE A 87 -0.05 -5.01 -5.25
C ILE A 87 -0.58 -5.60 -3.94
N PHE A 88 -1.35 -6.69 -4.01
CA PHE A 88 -1.89 -7.38 -2.83
C PHE A 88 -0.78 -7.90 -1.90
N MET A 89 0.28 -8.50 -2.43
CA MET A 89 1.39 -9.00 -1.62
C MET A 89 2.11 -7.87 -0.89
N HIS A 90 2.38 -6.74 -1.57
CA HIS A 90 3.02 -5.59 -0.94
C HIS A 90 2.14 -5.00 0.18
N PHE A 91 0.84 -4.90 -0.09
CA PHE A 91 -0.16 -4.43 0.87
C PHE A 91 -0.27 -5.37 2.09
N LEU A 92 -0.35 -6.69 1.87
CA LEU A 92 -0.44 -7.70 2.92
C LEU A 92 0.80 -7.69 3.81
N ILE A 93 2.00 -7.62 3.23
CA ILE A 93 3.26 -7.55 3.99
C ILE A 93 3.30 -6.27 4.82
N ASN A 94 2.91 -5.13 4.27
CA ASN A 94 2.88 -3.87 5.01
C ASN A 94 1.92 -3.90 6.22
N ILE A 95 0.76 -4.52 6.08
CA ILE A 95 -0.15 -4.76 7.21
C ILE A 95 0.43 -5.79 8.19
N GLY A 96 1.03 -6.86 7.70
CA GLY A 96 1.66 -7.90 8.53
C GLY A 96 2.80 -7.35 9.40
N MET A 97 3.62 -6.46 8.84
CA MET A 97 4.67 -5.74 9.56
C MET A 97 4.09 -4.80 10.62
N THR A 98 3.02 -4.08 10.26
CA THR A 98 2.30 -3.13 11.12
C THR A 98 1.73 -3.81 12.38
N ILE A 99 1.07 -4.96 12.22
CA ILE A 99 0.49 -5.74 13.33
C ILE A 99 1.59 -6.56 14.06
N GLY A 100 2.80 -6.62 13.50
CA GLY A 100 3.95 -7.35 14.04
C GLY A 100 3.78 -8.87 13.94
N LEU A 101 3.06 -9.34 12.91
CA LEU A 101 2.93 -10.74 12.53
C LEU A 101 4.05 -11.19 11.59
N MET A 102 4.63 -10.27 10.82
CA MET A 102 5.74 -10.53 9.90
C MET A 102 7.01 -9.78 10.32
N PRO A 103 8.21 -10.32 10.01
CA PRO A 103 9.45 -9.57 10.14
C PRO A 103 9.39 -8.29 9.31
N VAL A 104 10.11 -7.26 9.73
CA VAL A 104 10.20 -6.01 8.97
C VAL A 104 11.00 -6.30 7.70
N ILE A 105 10.32 -6.24 6.55
CA ILE A 105 10.90 -6.37 5.22
C ILE A 105 10.69 -5.01 4.56
N GLY A 106 11.77 -4.33 4.17
CA GLY A 106 11.73 -2.99 3.58
C GLY A 106 11.14 -2.97 2.17
N ILE A 107 9.83 -3.22 2.06
CA ILE A 107 9.10 -3.28 0.80
C ILE A 107 8.19 -2.05 0.70
N PRO A 108 8.44 -1.16 -0.28
CA PRO A 108 7.69 0.07 -0.42
C PRO A 108 6.24 -0.19 -0.78
N LEU A 109 5.32 0.49 -0.09
CA LEU A 109 3.89 0.47 -0.41
C LEU A 109 3.67 1.07 -1.82
N PRO A 110 3.13 0.32 -2.80
CA PRO A 110 2.96 0.79 -4.17
C PRO A 110 2.13 2.08 -4.20
N PHE A 111 2.62 3.15 -4.83
CA PHE A 111 1.97 4.48 -4.96
C PHE A 111 1.95 5.40 -3.73
N VAL A 112 2.30 4.94 -2.54
CA VAL A 112 2.27 5.76 -1.31
C VAL A 112 3.67 5.97 -0.72
N SER A 113 4.55 4.98 -0.85
CA SER A 113 5.91 5.01 -0.31
C SER A 113 6.87 5.90 -1.13
N TYR A 114 7.81 6.56 -0.45
CA TYR A 114 8.85 7.43 -1.04
C TYR A 114 9.99 6.65 -1.74
N GLY A 115 9.68 5.54 -2.41
CA GLY A 115 10.61 4.84 -3.30
C GLY A 115 10.45 5.35 -4.74
N GLY A 116 11.33 6.25 -5.20
CA GLY A 116 11.22 6.82 -6.56
C GLY A 116 11.16 5.75 -7.65
N SER A 117 12.04 4.75 -7.58
CA SER A 117 12.08 3.64 -8.55
C SER A 117 10.84 2.75 -8.48
N SER A 118 10.35 2.43 -7.27
CA SER A 118 9.15 1.60 -7.12
C SER A 118 7.91 2.32 -7.64
N LEU A 119 7.79 3.63 -7.38
CA LEU A 119 6.69 4.45 -7.91
C LEU A 119 6.66 4.43 -9.44
N TRP A 120 7.82 4.61 -10.10
CA TRP A 120 7.93 4.51 -11.56
C TRP A 120 7.58 3.10 -12.06
N SER A 121 8.11 2.05 -11.45
CA SER A 121 7.81 0.66 -11.84
C SER A 121 6.31 0.35 -11.74
N PHE A 122 5.66 0.68 -10.63
CA PHE A 122 4.22 0.42 -10.46
C PHE A 122 3.35 1.28 -11.38
N THR A 123 3.77 2.53 -11.66
CA THR A 123 3.07 3.40 -12.60
C THR A 123 3.11 2.83 -14.00
N VAL A 124 4.30 2.43 -14.49
CA VAL A 124 4.43 1.80 -15.81
C VAL A 124 3.63 0.49 -15.86
N PHE A 125 3.72 -0.35 -14.82
CA PHE A 125 3.06 -1.64 -14.76
C PHE A 125 1.52 -1.50 -14.85
N LEU A 126 0.95 -0.50 -14.16
CA LEU A 126 -0.46 -0.14 -14.22
C LEU A 126 -0.85 0.47 -15.58
N PHE A 127 -0.04 1.39 -16.13
CA PHE A 127 -0.34 2.04 -17.41
C PHE A 127 -0.34 1.06 -18.58
N VAL A 128 0.55 0.09 -18.58
CA VAL A 128 0.54 -1.00 -19.58
C VAL A 128 -0.76 -1.78 -19.49
N PHE A 129 -1.23 -2.12 -18.28
CA PHE A 129 -2.53 -2.79 -18.12
C PHE A 129 -3.68 -1.93 -18.64
N ILE A 130 -3.70 -0.63 -18.32
CA ILE A 130 -4.74 0.30 -18.80
C ILE A 130 -4.72 0.40 -20.34
N ARG A 131 -3.54 0.48 -20.96
CA ARG A 131 -3.41 0.51 -22.41
C ARG A 131 -3.97 -0.77 -23.05
N LEU A 132 -3.68 -1.93 -22.46
CA LEU A 132 -4.23 -3.20 -22.92
C LEU A 132 -5.76 -3.28 -22.70
N ASP A 133 -6.27 -2.72 -21.59
CA ASP A 133 -7.71 -2.65 -21.33
C ASP A 133 -8.46 -1.75 -22.32
N LEU A 134 -7.82 -0.65 -22.74
CA LEU A 134 -8.36 0.28 -23.74
C LEU A 134 -8.41 -0.32 -25.15
N ASP A 135 -7.38 -1.08 -25.55
CA ASP A 135 -7.37 -1.77 -26.85
C ASP A 135 -8.55 -2.76 -26.98
N ARG A 136 -9.07 -3.31 -25.87
CA ARG A 136 -10.31 -4.11 -25.88
C ARG A 136 -11.55 -3.34 -26.37
N ARG A 137 -11.59 -2.02 -26.17
CA ARG A 137 -12.76 -1.18 -26.46
C ARG A 137 -12.81 -0.69 -27.91
N ARG A 138 -11.73 -0.87 -28.67
CA ARG A 138 -11.71 -0.63 -30.12
C ARG A 138 -12.12 -1.89 -30.86
#